data_AF-A0A101TGN3-F1
#
_entry.id   AF-A0A101TGN3-F1
#
_cell.length_a   1.000
_cell.length_b   1.000
_cell.length_c   1.000
_cell.angle_alpha   90.00
_cell.angle_beta   90.00
_cell.angle_gamma   90.00
#
_symmetry.space_group_name_H-M   'P 1'
#
loop_
_entity.id
_entity.type
_entity.pdbx_description
1 polymer ?
#
loop_
_entity_poly.entity_id
_entity_poly.type
_entity_poly.pdbx_seq_one_letter_code
_entity_poly.pdbx_strand_id
1 'polypeptide(L)'
;MRLRTIAAAIAALTLTSCGTNQQDAGTTAARASQPQGGHPRIGHTDLILPGATKQDAQDAIRNRAKTLTGYELYYLKVTHSRDAAQYVCRARWYADPDAYRTHSGTQDAWPDAWPHLAINCP
;
A
#
# COMPACT_ATOMS: atom_id res chain seq x y z
N MET A 1 -57.70 -18.83 -34.30
CA MET A 1 -57.77 -18.22 -35.65
C MET A 1 -57.74 -16.69 -35.47
N ARG A 2 -56.86 -15.98 -36.20
CA ARG A 2 -56.77 -14.48 -36.36
C ARG A 2 -56.20 -13.74 -35.12
N LEU A 3 -54.98 -13.19 -35.04
CA LEU A 3 -53.96 -12.62 -35.95
C LEU A 3 -54.21 -11.16 -36.41
N ARG A 4 -53.19 -10.30 -36.15
CA ARG A 4 -52.79 -8.98 -36.75
C ARG A 4 -53.21 -7.71 -35.96
N THR A 5 -52.44 -6.62 -35.75
CA THR A 5 -51.09 -6.13 -36.15
C THR A 5 -50.85 -4.78 -35.39
N ILE A 6 -49.72 -4.54 -34.69
CA ILE A 6 -48.48 -3.78 -35.05
C ILE A 6 -48.64 -2.26 -35.37
N ALA A 7 -47.91 -1.40 -34.61
CA ALA A 7 -47.01 -0.31 -35.08
C ALA A 7 -46.64 0.63 -33.89
N ALA A 8 -45.54 1.37 -33.79
CA ALA A 8 -44.18 1.37 -34.33
C ALA A 8 -43.54 2.66 -33.77
N ALA A 9 -42.30 2.64 -33.26
CA ALA A 9 -41.42 3.82 -33.29
C ALA A 9 -39.96 3.38 -33.23
N ILE A 10 -39.22 3.88 -34.22
CA ILE A 10 -37.91 3.47 -34.71
C ILE A 10 -36.92 4.60 -34.39
N ALA A 11 -35.67 4.26 -34.06
CA ALA A 11 -34.41 4.82 -34.61
C ALA A 11 -33.26 4.61 -33.60
N ALA A 12 -32.29 3.73 -33.85
CA ALA A 12 -31.08 3.91 -34.69
C ALA A 12 -29.96 4.61 -33.87
N LEU A 13 -28.69 4.21 -33.83
CA LEU A 13 -27.79 3.66 -34.85
C LEU A 13 -26.60 2.89 -34.21
N THR A 14 -26.14 1.83 -34.91
CA THR A 14 -24.74 1.41 -35.23
C THR A 14 -23.69 1.25 -34.10
N LEU A 15 -22.73 0.33 -34.12
CA LEU A 15 -21.86 -0.08 -35.22
C LEU A 15 -21.51 -1.57 -35.18
N THR A 16 -21.47 -2.15 -36.37
CA THR A 16 -20.79 -3.39 -36.74
C THR A 16 -19.28 -3.21 -36.62
N SER A 17 -18.58 -4.12 -35.96
CA SER A 17 -17.26 -4.53 -36.46
C SER A 17 -17.01 -6.00 -36.17
N CYS A 18 -16.56 -6.69 -37.21
CA CYS A 18 -16.40 -8.12 -37.35
C CYS A 18 -15.58 -8.77 -36.23
N GLY A 19 -16.11 -9.86 -35.68
CA GLY A 19 -15.29 -10.92 -35.15
C GLY A 19 -14.70 -11.73 -36.31
N THR A 20 -13.38 -11.82 -36.37
CA THR A 20 -12.68 -12.94 -37.01
C THR A 20 -11.57 -13.35 -36.05
N ASN A 21 -11.72 -14.55 -35.50
CA ASN A 21 -10.73 -15.20 -34.64
C ASN A 21 -9.48 -15.52 -35.46
N GLN A 22 -8.32 -15.08 -35.00
CA GLN A 22 -7.06 -15.76 -35.28
C GLN A 22 -6.09 -15.56 -34.11
N GLN A 23 -5.53 -16.69 -33.67
CA GLN A 23 -4.56 -16.90 -32.60
C GLN A 23 -3.55 -15.76 -32.35
N ASP A 24 -3.23 -15.51 -31.07
CA ASP A 24 -1.91 -15.93 -30.58
C ASP A 24 -1.88 -16.06 -29.05
N ALA A 25 -1.48 -17.24 -28.61
CA ALA A 25 -1.14 -17.54 -27.24
C ALA A 25 0.16 -16.81 -26.89
N GLY A 26 0.04 -15.71 -26.17
CA GLY A 26 1.18 -14.99 -25.60
C GLY A 26 0.77 -14.45 -24.24
N THR A 27 1.09 -15.20 -23.19
CA THR A 27 0.95 -14.82 -21.78
C THR A 27 1.67 -13.50 -21.53
N THR A 28 0.98 -12.38 -21.76
CA THR A 28 1.44 -11.08 -21.30
C THR A 28 0.68 -10.83 -20.02
N ALA A 29 1.30 -11.24 -18.92
CA ALA A 29 0.85 -10.91 -17.57
C ALA A 29 0.45 -9.43 -17.56
N ALA A 30 -0.77 -9.15 -17.11
CA ALA A 30 -1.23 -7.80 -16.85
C ALA A 30 -0.19 -7.14 -15.94
N ARG A 31 0.67 -6.32 -16.55
CA ARG A 31 1.68 -5.56 -15.85
C ARG A 31 0.89 -4.58 -15.01
N ALA A 32 0.81 -4.86 -13.70
CA ALA A 32 0.28 -3.92 -12.74
C ALA A 32 1.04 -2.61 -12.95
N SER A 33 0.34 -1.61 -13.47
CA SER A 33 0.87 -0.26 -13.60
C SER A 33 1.27 0.18 -12.20
N GLN A 34 2.58 0.32 -11.98
CA GLN A 34 3.11 0.96 -10.79
C GLN A 34 2.48 2.35 -10.67
N PRO A 35 2.14 2.81 -9.45
CA PRO A 35 1.57 4.13 -9.28
C PRO A 35 2.54 5.19 -9.82
N GLN A 36 2.13 5.85 -10.90
CA GLN A 36 2.83 7.00 -11.47
C GLN A 36 2.63 8.21 -10.54
N GLY A 37 3.72 8.79 -10.05
CA GLY A 37 3.79 10.23 -9.74
C GLY A 37 3.07 10.74 -8.50
N GLY A 38 3.19 10.08 -7.35
CA GLY A 38 2.84 10.67 -6.05
C GLY A 38 4.08 11.22 -5.34
N HIS A 39 4.02 12.40 -4.73
CA HIS A 39 5.09 12.88 -3.86
C HIS A 39 5.41 11.85 -2.76
N PRO A 40 6.68 11.72 -2.34
CA PRO A 40 7.07 10.94 -1.18
C PRO A 40 6.15 11.18 0.01
N ARG A 41 5.37 10.18 0.40
CA ARG A 41 4.52 10.28 1.60
C ARG A 41 5.29 9.76 2.80
N ILE A 42 5.78 10.70 3.61
CA ILE A 42 6.37 10.43 4.92
C ILE A 42 5.29 10.61 5.99
N GLY A 43 5.08 9.59 6.82
CA GLY A 43 4.11 9.61 7.91
C GLY A 43 4.76 9.45 9.29
N HIS A 44 4.00 9.77 10.33
CA HIS A 44 4.40 9.56 11.72
C HIS A 44 3.20 9.18 12.59
N THR A 45 3.42 8.40 13.64
CA THR A 45 2.44 8.20 14.72
C THR A 45 3.08 7.91 16.06
N ASP A 46 2.40 8.37 17.11
CA ASP A 46 2.72 8.09 18.50
C ASP A 46 1.66 7.17 19.10
N LEU A 47 2.08 5.98 19.53
CA LEU A 47 1.25 5.01 20.22
C LEU A 47 1.43 5.21 21.74
N ILE A 48 0.36 5.58 22.42
CA ILE A 48 0.38 5.77 23.87
C ILE A 48 -0.07 4.47 24.55
N LEU A 49 0.87 3.74 25.16
CA LEU A 49 0.61 2.51 25.90
C LEU A 49 1.14 2.65 27.34
N PRO A 50 0.28 3.02 28.30
CA PRO A 50 0.66 3.11 29.70
C PRO A 50 1.24 1.80 30.22
N GLY A 51 2.41 1.86 30.88
CA GLY A 51 3.06 0.68 31.45
C GLY A 51 3.61 -0.35 30.46
N ALA A 52 3.64 -0.07 29.15
CA ALA A 52 4.13 -1.01 28.15
C ALA A 52 5.55 -1.51 28.42
N THR A 53 5.74 -2.83 28.35
CA THR A 53 7.07 -3.42 28.26
C THR A 53 7.68 -3.23 26.87
N LYS A 54 8.97 -3.55 26.71
CA LYS A 54 9.61 -3.58 25.38
C LYS A 54 8.87 -4.51 24.42
N GLN A 55 8.41 -5.67 24.90
CA GLN A 55 7.69 -6.63 24.08
C GLN A 55 6.34 -6.05 23.60
N ASP A 56 5.56 -5.46 24.51
CA ASP A 56 4.28 -4.82 24.18
C ASP A 56 4.46 -3.72 23.13
N ALA A 57 5.51 -2.92 23.29
CA ALA A 57 5.83 -1.85 22.36
C ALA A 57 6.24 -2.38 20.98
N GLN A 58 7.05 -3.42 20.90
CA GLN A 58 7.39 -4.06 19.63
C GLN A 58 6.16 -4.65 18.93
N ASP A 59 5.28 -5.32 19.68
CA ASP A 59 4.06 -5.90 19.14
C ASP A 59 3.08 -4.83 18.65
N ALA A 60 2.92 -3.73 19.39
CA ALA A 60 2.13 -2.59 18.97
C ALA A 60 2.66 -1.98 17.65
N ILE A 61 3.98 -1.80 17.53
CA ILE A 61 4.62 -1.33 16.31
C ILE A 61 4.36 -2.31 15.15
N ARG A 62 4.60 -3.61 15.34
CA ARG A 62 4.38 -4.64 14.31
C ARG A 62 2.92 -4.67 13.85
N ASN A 63 1.97 -4.55 14.76
CA ASN A 63 0.56 -4.53 14.44
C ASN A 63 0.16 -3.26 13.69
N ARG A 64 0.65 -2.09 14.11
CA ARG A 64 0.41 -0.85 13.37
C ARG A 64 1.01 -0.88 11.97
N ALA A 65 2.21 -1.45 11.81
CA ALA A 65 2.89 -1.55 10.53
C ALA A 65 2.09 -2.32 9.46
N LYS A 66 1.33 -3.35 9.85
CA LYS A 66 0.44 -4.11 8.95
C LYS A 66 -0.64 -3.26 8.28
N THR A 67 -0.96 -2.10 8.86
CA THR A 67 -2.02 -1.20 8.36
C THR A 67 -1.48 -0.07 7.49
N LEU A 68 -0.16 0.03 7.33
CA LEU A 68 0.47 1.11 6.59
C LEU A 68 0.44 0.81 5.09
N THR A 69 -0.14 1.72 4.32
CA THR A 69 -0.17 1.65 2.85
C THR A 69 0.06 3.03 2.26
N GLY A 70 0.72 3.07 1.10
CA GLY A 70 0.91 4.29 0.33
C GLY A 70 1.94 5.30 0.87
N TYR A 71 2.63 4.99 1.95
CA TYR A 71 3.80 5.75 2.44
C TYR A 71 5.08 5.18 1.83
N GLU A 72 6.12 6.00 1.72
CA GLU A 72 7.50 5.53 1.46
C GLU A 72 8.22 5.25 2.78
N LEU A 73 8.02 6.15 3.75
CA LEU A 73 8.58 6.07 5.09
C LEU A 73 7.51 6.37 6.14
N TYR A 74 7.50 5.62 7.22
CA TYR A 74 6.66 5.90 8.37
C TYR A 74 7.42 5.77 9.68
N TYR A 75 7.35 6.79 10.52
CA TYR A 75 7.92 6.79 11.86
C TYR A 75 6.88 6.33 12.88
N LEU A 76 7.22 5.33 13.70
CA LEU A 76 6.40 4.88 14.81
C LEU A 76 7.16 5.09 16.11
N LYS A 77 6.50 5.60 17.14
CA LYS A 77 7.02 5.52 18.50
C LYS A 77 5.95 5.00 19.44
N VAL A 78 6.37 4.23 20.44
CA VAL A 78 5.54 3.86 21.58
C VAL A 78 6.04 4.62 22.80
N THR A 79 5.14 5.23 23.54
CA THR A 79 5.43 6.01 24.75
C THR A 79 4.47 5.62 25.86
N HIS A 80 4.88 5.78 27.12
CA HIS A 80 4.02 5.48 28.27
C HIS A 80 2.88 6.49 28.44
N SER A 81 3.07 7.74 28.01
CA SER A 81 2.10 8.82 28.10
C SER A 81 2.34 9.85 26.99
N ARG A 82 1.39 10.78 26.79
CA ARG A 82 1.51 11.86 25.80
C ARG A 82 2.69 12.80 26.09
N ASP A 83 2.97 13.01 27.38
CA ASP A 83 4.02 13.93 27.85
C ASP A 83 5.35 13.21 28.11
N ALA A 84 5.45 11.93 27.76
CA ALA A 84 6.67 11.16 27.97
C ALA A 84 7.81 11.73 27.11
N ALA A 85 8.89 12.14 27.77
CA ALA A 85 10.12 12.59 27.09
C ALA A 85 10.86 11.44 26.39
N GLN A 86 10.62 10.19 26.81
CA GLN A 86 11.27 9.00 26.29
C GLN A 86 10.26 8.03 25.69
N TYR A 87 10.68 7.37 24.61
CA TYR A 87 9.93 6.28 23.99
C TYR A 87 10.36 4.94 24.58
N VAL A 88 9.44 3.98 24.60
CA VAL A 88 9.70 2.58 24.96
C VAL A 88 10.39 1.86 23.80
N CYS A 89 9.80 1.97 22.60
CA CYS A 89 10.41 1.57 21.34
C CYS A 89 10.06 2.59 20.25
N ARG A 90 10.92 2.72 19.25
CA ARG A 90 10.64 3.45 18.01
C ARG A 90 10.92 2.55 16.82
N ALA A 91 10.31 2.85 15.69
CA ALA A 91 10.62 2.16 14.45
C ALA A 91 10.54 3.09 13.24
N ARG A 92 11.29 2.70 12.21
CA ARG A 92 11.19 3.23 10.86
C ARG A 92 10.66 2.12 9.97
N TRP A 93 9.51 2.36 9.35
CA TRP A 93 8.93 1.47 8.34
C TRP A 93 9.27 2.02 6.96
N TYR A 94 9.80 1.17 6.07
CA TYR A 94 10.19 1.51 4.72
C TYR A 94 9.41 0.65 3.75
N ALA A 95 8.80 1.26 2.74
CA ALA A 95 7.95 0.55 1.78
C ALA A 95 8.74 -0.45 0.92
N ASP A 96 9.92 -0.04 0.47
CA ASP A 96 10.71 -0.72 -0.55
C ASP A 96 12.21 -0.33 -0.44
N PRO A 97 13.10 -0.97 -1.23
CA PRO A 97 14.53 -0.64 -1.23
C PRO A 97 14.88 0.81 -1.56
N ASP A 98 14.09 1.48 -2.42
CA ASP A 98 14.34 2.87 -2.82
C ASP A 98 14.06 3.83 -1.68
N ALA A 99 12.94 3.64 -0.99
CA ALA A 99 12.62 4.37 0.24
C ALA A 99 13.70 4.14 1.31
N TYR A 100 14.20 2.92 1.45
CA TYR A 100 15.30 2.64 2.38
C TYR A 100 16.58 3.38 2.00
N ARG A 101 17.07 3.30 0.75
CA ARG A 101 18.27 4.04 0.32
C ARG A 101 18.13 5.55 0.52
N THR A 102 16.95 6.08 0.21
CA THR A 102 16.68 7.52 0.33
C THR A 102 16.70 8.00 1.78
N HIS A 103 16.25 7.16 2.73
CA HIS A 103 15.96 7.63 4.09
C HIS A 103 16.83 7.01 5.19
N SER A 104 17.42 5.83 4.98
CA SER A 104 18.19 5.12 6.01
C SER A 104 19.53 5.80 6.31
N GLY A 105 20.05 6.60 5.38
CA GLY A 105 21.39 7.16 5.46
C GLY A 105 22.49 6.21 4.96
N THR A 106 22.12 5.08 4.36
CA THR A 106 23.03 4.18 3.62
C THR A 106 22.62 4.07 2.15
N GLN A 107 23.59 3.78 1.29
CA GLN A 107 23.36 3.47 -0.12
C GLN A 107 23.08 1.97 -0.35
N ASP A 108 23.34 1.12 0.64
CA ASP A 108 23.11 -0.31 0.54
C ASP A 108 21.63 -0.64 0.66
N ALA A 109 21.15 -1.53 -0.22
CA ALA A 109 19.82 -2.11 -0.09
C ALA A 109 19.88 -3.22 0.97
N TRP A 110 19.27 -2.97 2.12
CA TRP A 110 19.06 -3.95 3.18
C TRP A 110 17.69 -3.70 3.79
N PRO A 111 16.88 -4.72 4.13
CA PRO A 111 17.12 -6.18 4.08
C PRO A 111 16.51 -6.88 2.84
N ASP A 112 16.46 -8.22 2.86
CA ASP A 112 15.93 -9.08 1.78
C ASP A 112 14.39 -9.16 1.69
N ALA A 113 13.65 -8.48 2.59
CA ALA A 113 12.19 -8.51 2.64
C ALA A 113 11.57 -7.12 2.86
N TRP A 114 10.48 -6.85 2.14
CA TRP A 114 9.78 -5.57 2.12
C TRP A 114 8.28 -5.75 2.35
N PRO A 115 7.62 -4.81 3.03
CA PRO A 115 8.19 -3.61 3.64
C PRO A 115 9.09 -3.94 4.84
N HIS A 116 10.10 -3.11 5.06
CA HIS A 116 11.06 -3.30 6.15
C HIS A 116 10.69 -2.48 7.38
N LEU A 117 10.81 -3.07 8.57
CA LEU A 117 10.55 -2.42 9.85
C LEU A 117 11.80 -2.48 10.73
N ALA A 118 12.51 -1.36 10.84
CA ALA A 118 13.68 -1.21 11.70
C ALA A 118 13.25 -0.74 13.09
N ILE A 119 13.15 -1.65 14.06
CA ILE A 119 12.75 -1.35 15.45
C ILE A 119 13.97 -1.13 16.34
N ASN A 120 13.93 -0.10 17.18
CA ASN A 120 14.91 0.19 18.22
C ASN A 120 14.23 0.42 19.57
N CYS A 121 14.64 -0.32 20.60
CA CYS A 121 14.17 -0.16 21.98
C CYS A 121 15.40 0.07 22.88
N PRO A 122 15.61 1.28 23.44
CA PRO A 122 16.75 1.60 24.30
C PRO A 122 16.83 0.65 25.50
#